data_AF-A0A529N8A5-F1
#
_entry.id   AF-A0A529N8A5-F1
#
_cell.length_a   1.000
_cell.length_b   1.000
_cell.length_c   1.000
_cell.angle_alpha   90.00
_cell.angle_beta   90.00
_cell.angle_gamma   90.00
#
_symmetry.space_group_name_H-M   'P 1'
#
loop_
_entity.id
_entity.type
_entity.pdbx_description
1 polymer ?
#
loop_
_entity_poly.entity_id
_entity_poly.type
_entity_poly.pdbx_seq_one_letter_code
_entity_poly.pdbx_strand_id
1 'polypeptide(L)'
;IASFATTLSALPRLWPVQADAKPADQIVYSLLQMNLRYDNPTPKKVLSLIGRTNPDVITLDEVSEMWTTELGYITSAYPYRILCPYPNGVFGVALLSRRPFVAGTGPHCERRGAMAIASVDFGGVSADVAAIHLSWPWPREQSWQIGELSE
;
A
#
# COMPACT_ATOMS: atom_id res chain seq x y z
N ILE A 1 1.57 23.51 -10.09
CA ILE A 1 1.80 22.44 -9.08
C ILE A 1 1.85 23.14 -7.73
N ALA A 2 0.83 22.98 -6.90
CA ALA A 2 0.80 23.61 -5.58
C ALA A 2 0.56 22.51 -4.54
N SER A 3 1.54 22.32 -3.66
CA SER A 3 1.44 21.42 -2.51
C SER A 3 1.20 22.26 -1.26
N PHE A 4 0.19 21.91 -0.47
CA PHE A 4 0.01 22.42 0.88
C PHE A 4 0.32 21.29 1.87
N ALA A 5 1.22 21.56 2.81
CA ALA A 5 1.43 20.73 3.98
C ALA A 5 1.14 21.57 5.22
N THR A 6 0.28 21.06 6.10
CA THR A 6 0.05 21.64 7.43
C THR A 6 0.10 20.54 8.47
N THR A 7 1.09 20.61 9.34
CA THR A 7 1.07 19.95 10.64
C THR A 7 0.49 20.92 11.67
N LEU A 8 -0.49 20.48 12.47
CA LEU A 8 -0.44 20.52 13.94
C LEU A 8 -1.75 20.00 14.57
N SER A 9 -1.56 19.11 15.55
CA SER A 9 -2.16 19.07 16.90
C SER A 9 -3.68 18.98 17.11
N ALA A 10 -4.05 17.90 17.80
CA ALA A 10 -5.29 17.62 18.54
C ALA A 10 -6.18 18.82 18.92
N LEU A 11 -7.33 18.94 18.24
CA LEU A 11 -8.56 19.63 18.66
C LEU A 11 -9.77 18.89 18.01
N PRO A 12 -10.98 18.96 18.58
CA PRO A 12 -12.11 18.11 18.21
C PRO A 12 -12.55 18.37 16.76
N ARG A 13 -12.89 17.29 16.05
CA ARG A 13 -13.32 17.24 14.64
C ARG A 13 -14.42 18.25 14.30
N LEU A 14 -14.03 19.47 13.91
CA LEU A 14 -14.93 20.50 13.37
C LEU A 14 -14.73 20.74 11.87
N TRP A 15 -14.00 19.87 11.17
CA TRP A 15 -13.99 19.89 9.72
C TRP A 15 -15.11 18.98 9.22
N PRO A 16 -16.07 19.50 8.42
CA PRO A 16 -17.00 18.62 7.74
C PRO A 16 -16.13 17.68 6.90
N VAL A 17 -16.34 16.38 7.06
CA VAL A 17 -15.95 15.44 6.01
C VAL A 17 -16.77 15.90 4.82
N GLN A 18 -16.17 16.68 3.92
CA GLN A 18 -16.76 16.92 2.63
C GLN A 18 -16.83 15.55 1.99
N ALA A 19 -18.06 15.01 1.92
CA ALA A 19 -18.34 13.97 0.98
C ALA A 19 -18.09 14.59 -0.39
N ASP A 20 -16.90 14.36 -0.94
CA ASP A 20 -16.65 14.65 -2.33
C ASP A 20 -17.67 13.83 -3.11
N ALA A 21 -18.66 14.51 -3.66
CA ALA A 21 -19.59 13.93 -4.59
C ALA A 21 -18.74 13.42 -5.76
N LYS A 22 -18.54 12.10 -5.82
CA LYS A 22 -17.88 11.47 -6.97
C LYS A 22 -18.62 11.95 -8.22
N PRO A 23 -17.92 12.54 -9.21
CA PRO A 23 -18.55 12.90 -10.46
C PRO A 23 -19.25 11.64 -11.01
N ALA A 24 -20.57 11.72 -11.21
CA ALA A 24 -21.39 10.55 -11.54
C ALA A 24 -20.96 9.88 -12.87
N ASP A 25 -20.21 10.59 -13.70
CA ASP A 25 -19.73 10.15 -15.01
C ASP A 25 -18.27 9.67 -15.02
N GLN A 26 -17.62 9.51 -13.86
CA GLN A 26 -16.22 9.05 -13.78
C GLN A 26 -16.09 7.72 -13.05
N ILE A 27 -15.36 6.78 -13.65
CA ILE A 27 -14.92 5.56 -12.96
C ILE A 27 -13.89 5.97 -11.91
N VAL A 28 -14.19 5.68 -10.64
CA VAL A 28 -13.30 5.99 -9.51
C VAL A 28 -12.76 4.71 -8.91
N TYR A 29 -11.43 4.62 -8.85
CA TYR A 29 -10.70 3.56 -8.17
C TYR A 29 -10.21 4.00 -6.80
N SER A 30 -10.01 3.05 -5.91
CA SER A 30 -9.63 3.28 -4.53
C SER A 30 -8.34 2.53 -4.16
N LEU A 31 -7.43 3.25 -3.49
CA LEU A 31 -6.19 2.69 -2.95
C LEU A 31 -6.17 2.89 -1.44
N LEU A 32 -5.83 1.83 -0.70
CA LEU A 32 -5.54 1.89 0.73
C LEU A 32 -4.04 1.69 0.94
N GLN A 33 -3.37 2.68 1.51
CA GLN A 33 -2.00 2.53 2.01
C GLN A 33 -2.02 2.40 3.54
N MET A 34 -1.27 1.45 4.08
CA MET A 34 -1.11 1.30 5.53
C MET A 34 0.23 0.67 5.92
N ASN A 35 0.97 1.34 6.80
CA ASN A 35 1.98 0.65 7.61
C ASN A 35 1.26 -0.18 8.68
N LEU A 36 1.50 -1.48 8.68
CA LEU A 36 0.77 -2.43 9.50
C LEU A 36 1.21 -2.46 10.96
N ARG A 37 2.41 -1.96 11.23
CA ARG A 37 3.25 -2.32 12.37
C ARG A 37 3.49 -3.83 12.41
N TYR A 38 4.74 -4.26 12.28
CA TYR A 38 5.10 -5.66 12.05
C TYR A 38 4.59 -6.67 13.11
N ASP A 39 4.36 -6.20 14.35
CA ASP A 39 3.93 -6.98 15.52
C ASP A 39 2.55 -6.53 16.08
N ASN A 40 1.72 -5.88 15.27
CA ASN A 40 0.43 -5.37 15.73
C ASN A 40 -0.42 -6.47 16.42
N PRO A 41 -0.82 -6.30 17.69
CA PRO A 41 -1.52 -7.33 18.45
C PRO A 41 -2.98 -7.51 18.03
N THR A 42 -3.47 -6.71 17.06
CA THR A 42 -4.89 -6.71 16.65
C THR A 42 -5.07 -6.84 15.13
N PRO A 43 -4.51 -7.88 14.47
CA PRO A 43 -4.54 -8.00 13.00
C PRO A 43 -5.96 -8.05 12.42
N LYS A 44 -6.92 -8.63 13.15
CA LYS A 44 -8.33 -8.69 12.73
C LYS A 44 -8.99 -7.32 12.59
N LYS A 45 -8.50 -6.28 13.28
CA LYS A 45 -8.99 -4.90 13.08
C LYS A 45 -8.54 -4.34 11.73
N VAL A 46 -7.33 -4.70 11.27
CA VAL A 46 -6.85 -4.35 9.94
C VAL A 46 -7.66 -5.08 8.87
N LEU A 47 -7.87 -6.39 9.01
CA LEU A 47 -8.72 -7.14 8.08
C LEU A 47 -10.16 -6.59 8.04
N SER A 48 -10.72 -6.21 9.20
CA SER A 48 -12.03 -5.57 9.27
C SER A 48 -12.07 -4.21 8.59
N LEU A 49 -10.99 -3.42 8.70
CA LEU A 49 -10.89 -2.16 7.96
C LEU A 49 -10.89 -2.43 6.46
N ILE A 50 -10.01 -3.30 5.98
CA ILE A 50 -9.92 -3.69 4.56
C ILE A 50 -11.28 -4.17 4.04
N GLY A 51 -11.98 -5.02 4.79
CA GLY A 51 -13.30 -5.51 4.40
C GLY A 51 -14.37 -4.41 4.34
N ARG A 52 -14.34 -3.44 5.26
CA ARG A 52 -15.30 -2.32 5.27
C ARG A 52 -15.00 -1.26 4.19
N THR A 53 -13.74 -0.96 3.94
CA THR A 53 -13.34 0.03 2.92
C THR A 53 -13.35 -0.56 1.52
N ASN A 54 -13.14 -1.88 1.41
CA ASN A 54 -13.16 -2.67 0.19
C ASN A 54 -12.39 -2.05 -1.01
N PRO A 55 -11.13 -1.62 -0.80
CA PRO A 55 -10.35 -0.90 -1.83
C PRO A 55 -10.07 -1.77 -3.07
N ASP A 56 -9.77 -1.13 -4.19
CA ASP A 56 -9.36 -1.82 -5.41
C ASP A 56 -7.91 -2.32 -5.32
N VAL A 57 -7.04 -1.51 -4.71
CA VAL A 57 -5.62 -1.81 -4.49
C VAL A 57 -5.21 -1.48 -3.05
N ILE A 58 -4.32 -2.28 -2.48
CA ILE A 58 -3.77 -2.11 -1.14
C ILE A 58 -2.25 -2.11 -1.22
N THR A 59 -1.60 -1.14 -0.59
CA THR A 59 -0.15 -1.10 -0.36
C THR A 59 0.12 -1.16 1.14
N LEU A 60 1.00 -2.08 1.54
CA LEU A 60 1.25 -2.39 2.94
C LEU A 60 2.74 -2.32 3.26
N ASP A 61 3.07 -1.70 4.38
CA ASP A 61 4.43 -1.64 4.92
C ASP A 61 4.51 -2.43 6.24
N GLU A 62 5.74 -2.81 6.61
CA GLU A 62 6.03 -3.65 7.79
C GLU A 62 5.34 -5.03 7.75
N VAL A 63 5.28 -5.62 6.56
CA VAL A 63 4.79 -6.98 6.36
C VAL A 63 5.80 -7.96 6.93
N SER A 64 5.37 -8.63 7.99
CA SER A 64 6.09 -9.71 8.66
C SER A 64 5.56 -11.09 8.28
N GLU A 65 6.18 -12.15 8.80
CA GLU A 65 5.67 -13.52 8.65
C GLU A 65 4.26 -13.69 9.24
N MET A 66 4.00 -13.06 10.40
CA MET A 66 2.66 -13.02 10.99
C MET A 66 1.66 -12.40 10.03
N TRP A 67 2.02 -11.26 9.42
CA TRP A 67 1.17 -10.62 8.42
C TRP A 67 0.98 -11.45 7.15
N THR A 68 1.99 -12.20 6.71
CA THR A 68 1.86 -13.12 5.58
C THR A 68 0.77 -14.16 5.83
N THR A 69 0.69 -14.68 7.06
CA THR A 69 -0.38 -15.61 7.46
C THR A 69 -1.74 -14.92 7.52
N GLU A 70 -1.82 -13.75 8.14
CA GLU A 70 -3.08 -12.99 8.31
C GLU A 70 -3.66 -12.51 6.97
N LEU A 71 -2.82 -12.04 6.04
CA LEU A 71 -3.22 -11.66 4.70
C LEU A 71 -3.63 -12.88 3.85
N GLY A 72 -3.20 -14.09 4.23
CA GLY A 72 -3.65 -15.35 3.65
C GLY A 72 -5.17 -15.54 3.67
N TYR A 73 -5.86 -14.95 4.65
CA TYR A 73 -7.32 -15.05 4.78
C TYR A 73 -8.11 -14.22 3.76
N ILE A 74 -7.50 -13.22 3.11
CA ILE A 74 -8.19 -12.33 2.16
C ILE A 74 -7.77 -12.56 0.70
N THR A 75 -7.08 -13.67 0.44
CA THR A 75 -6.49 -13.98 -0.86
C THR A 75 -7.51 -14.21 -1.97
N SER A 76 -8.70 -14.71 -1.63
CA SER A 76 -9.81 -14.82 -2.57
C SER A 76 -10.41 -13.46 -2.94
N ALA A 77 -10.39 -12.50 -2.02
CA ALA A 77 -10.87 -11.13 -2.25
C ALA A 77 -9.85 -10.29 -3.04
N TYR A 78 -8.54 -10.54 -2.83
CA TYR A 78 -7.42 -9.88 -3.51
C TYR A 78 -6.53 -10.92 -4.19
N PRO A 79 -6.96 -11.47 -5.35
CA PRO A 79 -6.27 -12.57 -6.01
C PRO A 79 -4.94 -12.15 -6.65
N TYR A 80 -4.79 -10.87 -7.03
CA TYR A 80 -3.56 -10.36 -7.65
C TYR A 80 -2.68 -9.73 -6.56
N ARG A 81 -1.54 -10.35 -6.29
CA ARG A 81 -0.72 -9.95 -5.15
C ARG A 81 0.75 -10.24 -5.33
N ILE A 82 1.56 -9.44 -4.66
CA ILE A 82 2.98 -9.66 -4.44
C ILE A 82 3.31 -9.29 -3.01
N LEU A 83 4.08 -10.17 -2.35
CA LEU A 83 4.63 -9.93 -1.02
C LEU A 83 6.15 -9.95 -1.17
N CYS A 84 6.79 -8.86 -0.79
CA CYS A 84 8.23 -8.69 -0.87
C CYS A 84 8.81 -8.77 0.54
N PRO A 85 9.38 -9.93 0.92
CA PRO A 85 9.97 -10.08 2.25
C PRO A 85 11.23 -9.22 2.38
N TYR A 86 11.36 -8.54 3.51
CA TYR A 86 12.60 -7.86 3.87
C TYR A 86 13.57 -8.83 4.56
N PRO A 87 14.90 -8.70 4.41
CA PRO A 87 15.88 -9.62 5.00
C PRO A 87 15.77 -9.88 6.51
N ASN A 88 15.20 -8.94 7.27
CA ASN A 88 15.00 -9.09 8.71
C ASN A 88 13.64 -9.72 9.09
N GLY A 89 12.83 -10.08 8.10
CA GLY A 89 11.54 -10.74 8.27
C GLY A 89 10.38 -9.86 8.76
N VAL A 90 10.58 -8.56 8.99
CA VAL A 90 9.56 -7.69 9.60
C VAL A 90 9.26 -6.40 8.85
N PHE A 91 10.16 -5.92 7.99
CA PHE A 91 9.99 -4.66 7.25
C PHE A 91 9.60 -4.84 5.79
N GLY A 92 9.04 -6.00 5.44
CA GLY A 92 8.62 -6.28 4.07
C GLY A 92 7.49 -5.36 3.62
N VAL A 93 7.19 -5.40 2.34
CA VAL A 93 6.06 -4.68 1.75
C VAL A 93 5.16 -5.63 0.99
N ALA A 94 3.90 -5.25 0.81
CA ALA A 94 2.98 -6.00 -0.04
C ALA A 94 2.11 -5.08 -0.88
N LEU A 95 1.77 -5.58 -2.07
CA LEU A 95 0.79 -4.98 -2.96
C LEU A 95 -0.29 -6.04 -3.23
N LEU A 96 -1.53 -5.73 -2.87
CA LEU A 96 -2.70 -6.59 -3.09
C LEU A 96 -3.70 -5.85 -3.98
N SER A 97 -4.33 -6.56 -4.91
CA SER A 97 -5.24 -5.96 -5.87
C SER A 97 -6.41 -6.87 -6.19
N ARG A 98 -7.59 -6.26 -6.34
CA ARG A 98 -8.80 -6.88 -6.92
C ARG A 98 -8.77 -6.85 -8.44
N ARG A 99 -7.96 -5.96 -9.01
CA ARG A 99 -7.76 -5.75 -10.44
C ARG A 99 -6.55 -6.52 -10.95
N PRO A 100 -6.61 -7.09 -12.17
CA PRO A 100 -5.49 -7.83 -12.73
C PRO A 100 -4.26 -6.95 -12.89
N PHE A 101 -3.09 -7.57 -12.75
CA PHE A 101 -1.87 -6.98 -13.26
C PHE A 101 -1.89 -7.04 -14.78
N VAL A 102 -1.29 -6.04 -15.42
CA VAL A 102 -1.18 -5.98 -16.88
C VAL A 102 -0.43 -7.22 -17.38
N ALA A 103 -0.93 -7.81 -18.46
CA ALA A 103 -0.37 -9.03 -19.02
C ALA A 103 1.07 -8.78 -19.50
N GLY A 104 2.00 -9.66 -19.10
CA GLY A 104 3.41 -9.57 -19.48
C GLY A 104 4.27 -8.63 -18.61
N THR A 105 3.69 -7.87 -17.69
CA THR A 105 4.40 -6.95 -16.77
C THR A 105 4.31 -7.45 -15.33
N GLY A 106 4.74 -8.69 -15.10
CA GLY A 106 4.61 -9.34 -13.80
C GLY A 106 5.09 -8.45 -12.64
N PRO A 107 4.47 -8.57 -11.46
CA PRO A 107 4.83 -7.73 -10.32
C PRO A 107 6.28 -8.00 -9.89
N HIS A 108 6.96 -6.97 -9.40
CA HIS A 108 8.39 -7.01 -9.08
C HIS A 108 8.65 -6.58 -7.64
N CYS A 109 9.56 -7.27 -6.98
CA CYS A 109 10.16 -6.84 -5.72
C CYS A 109 11.52 -6.22 -5.99
N GLU A 110 11.76 -5.03 -5.46
CA GLU A 110 13.13 -4.54 -5.35
C GLU A 110 13.97 -5.52 -4.51
N ARG A 111 15.27 -5.58 -4.80
CA ARG A 111 16.24 -6.55 -4.26
C ARG A 111 16.17 -6.74 -2.73
N ARG A 112 15.96 -5.68 -1.95
CA ARG A 112 15.90 -5.72 -0.48
C ARG A 112 14.49 -5.96 0.05
N GLY A 113 13.48 -6.03 -0.82
CA GLY A 113 12.08 -6.09 -0.44
C GLY A 113 11.59 -4.80 0.22
N ALA A 114 12.25 -3.66 -0.04
CA ALA A 114 11.81 -2.35 0.41
C ALA A 114 10.73 -1.76 -0.51
N MET A 115 10.60 -2.29 -1.72
CA MET A 115 9.57 -1.89 -2.67
C MET A 115 8.94 -3.10 -3.37
N ALA A 116 7.62 -3.05 -3.53
CA ALA A 116 6.85 -3.88 -4.45
C ALA A 116 6.25 -2.97 -5.51
N ILE A 117 6.33 -3.34 -6.79
CA ILE A 117 5.71 -2.59 -7.89
C ILE A 117 4.94 -3.52 -8.82
N ALA A 118 3.79 -3.07 -9.30
CA ALA A 118 3.02 -3.77 -10.32
C ALA A 118 2.26 -2.78 -11.20
N SER A 119 2.23 -3.05 -12.51
CA SER A 119 1.31 -2.37 -13.42
C SER A 119 -0.08 -2.97 -13.28
N VAL A 120 -1.04 -2.20 -12.80
CA VAL A 120 -2.43 -2.63 -12.57
C VAL A 120 -3.31 -2.16 -13.73
N ASP A 121 -4.17 -3.04 -14.23
CA ASP A 121 -5.16 -2.73 -15.25
C ASP A 121 -6.47 -2.25 -14.61
N PHE A 122 -6.80 -0.98 -14.83
CA PHE A 122 -7.99 -0.30 -14.37
C PHE A 122 -9.09 -0.24 -15.44
N GLY A 123 -9.28 -1.32 -16.19
CA GLY A 123 -10.34 -1.44 -17.20
C GLY A 123 -9.91 -0.86 -18.54
N GLY A 124 -8.71 -1.22 -18.99
CA GLY A 124 -8.08 -0.74 -20.23
C GLY A 124 -7.11 0.43 -20.03
N VAL A 125 -7.04 0.99 -18.82
CA VAL A 125 -6.07 2.03 -18.44
C VAL A 125 -5.09 1.41 -17.46
N SER A 126 -3.80 1.41 -17.79
CA SER A 126 -2.76 0.92 -16.88
C SER A 126 -2.24 2.03 -15.98
N ALA A 127 -1.92 1.68 -14.74
CA ALA A 127 -1.12 2.53 -13.85
C ALA A 127 -0.16 1.68 -13.02
N ASP A 128 1.06 2.17 -12.83
CA ASP A 128 2.03 1.55 -11.93
C ASP A 128 1.71 1.92 -10.50
N VAL A 129 1.59 0.90 -9.64
CA VAL A 129 1.39 1.07 -8.22
C VAL A 129 2.58 0.49 -7.49
N ALA A 130 3.14 1.25 -6.56
CA ALA A 130 4.25 0.83 -5.74
C ALA A 130 3.92 0.93 -4.24
N ALA A 131 4.30 -0.09 -3.47
CA ALA A 131 4.43 -0.03 -2.02
C ALA A 131 5.91 0.19 -1.70
N ILE A 132 6.26 1.19 -0.89
CA ILE A 132 7.65 1.58 -0.62
C ILE A 132 7.82 1.84 0.88
N HIS A 133 8.73 1.10 1.50
CA HIS A 133 9.07 1.23 2.91
C HIS A 133 10.56 1.56 3.08
N LEU A 134 10.86 2.86 3.15
CA LEU A 134 12.21 3.38 3.35
C LEU A 134 12.58 3.42 4.83
N SER A 135 13.87 3.34 5.11
CA SER A 135 14.35 3.52 6.48
C SER A 135 14.21 4.97 6.95
N TRP A 136 14.13 5.13 8.27
CA TRP A 136 13.91 6.41 8.94
C TRP A 136 14.77 7.56 8.39
N PRO A 137 14.19 8.74 8.14
CA PRO A 137 14.89 9.88 7.55
C PRO A 137 15.89 10.57 8.48
N TRP A 138 15.92 10.19 9.75
CA TRP A 138 16.96 10.57 10.69
C TRP A 138 17.30 9.35 11.56
N PRO A 139 18.58 9.06 11.83
CA PRO A 139 19.79 9.77 11.38
C PRO A 139 20.26 9.35 9.96
N ARG A 140 19.43 8.64 9.18
CA ARG A 140 19.81 8.17 7.82
C ARG A 140 19.29 9.10 6.73
N GLU A 141 20.10 9.34 5.71
CA GLU A 141 19.61 10.00 4.49
C GLU A 141 18.66 9.07 3.72
N GLN A 142 17.62 9.59 3.04
CA GLN A 142 16.72 8.78 2.21
C GLN A 142 17.03 8.84 0.71
N SER A 143 17.78 9.84 0.26
CA SER A 143 18.13 10.06 -1.15
C SER A 143 18.82 8.85 -1.79
N TRP A 144 19.81 8.28 -1.11
CA TRP A 144 20.51 7.08 -1.60
C TRP A 144 19.57 5.86 -1.67
N GLN A 145 18.64 5.73 -0.73
CA GLN A 145 17.68 4.62 -0.72
C GLN A 145 16.73 4.69 -1.92
N ILE A 146 16.36 5.89 -2.37
CA ILE A 146 15.55 6.09 -3.57
C ILE A 146 16.33 5.69 -4.83
N GLY A 147 17.63 6.01 -4.89
CA GLY A 147 18.50 5.58 -6.00
C GLY A 147 18.56 4.05 -6.14
N GLU A 148 18.67 3.35 -5.02
CA GLU A 148 18.68 1.86 -5.00
C GLU A 148 17.36 1.23 -5.49
N LEU A 149 16.23 1.96 -5.50
CA LEU A 149 14.96 1.41 -5.99
C LEU A 149 14.89 1.27 -7.51
N SER A 150 15.81 1.92 -8.24
CA SER A 150 15.84 1.96 -9.71
C SER A 150 16.82 0.98 -10.36
N GLU A 151 17.53 0.20 -9.55
CA GLU A 151 18.46 -0.87 -9.96
C GLU A 151 17.79 -2.25 -9.96
#